data_AF-A0A3D5RJJ4-F1
#
_entry.id   AF-A0A3D5RJJ4-F1
#
_cell.length_a   1.000
_cell.length_b   1.000
_cell.length_c   1.000
_cell.angle_alpha   90.00
_cell.angle_beta   90.00
_cell.angle_gamma   90.00
#
_symmetry.space_group_name_H-M   'P 1'
#
loop_
_entity.id
_entity.type
_entity.pdbx_description
1 polymer ?
#
loop_
_entity_poly.entity_id
_entity_poly.type
_entity_poly.pdbx_seq_one_letter_code
_entity_poly.pdbx_strand_id
1 'polypeptide(L)'
;MAAYIYSYLIMIIIGFILSLNRQSHRLETRKLICISASIILLVIIGFRHPSMGVDLQYGKPGGYLGSFVAINNMSWSEVLTTKYQNYERGYIILNKLIGVISTKEQSLLIVSCILSIFPIIYLVYKNSEYPLLSVIMYMGLPVFLLNFSGLRQAIAMGITALSFNFIKEKKPVQFILLVILASLFHKSAIVFLAMYPIYNIKLDKFGKVMSIVVLGIVYFARVNIFNLAMSILGYAIVPDMNGSIMLFIFYTMIYILAMLCETPGNKVEIGARNIFYVACLCQVFSDVYSIAGRLGFYYTIYVIIFIPSIIKNVSFFVKSDRFVAKYVCYLLVFGFFITYGIYQLSSRTSWAMPNPHHFYWTKDYLINLIKVLTI
;
A
#
# COMPACT_ATOMS: atom_id res chain seq x y z
N MET A 1 -4.68 -16.64 10.20
CA MET A 1 -5.43 -16.94 8.96
C MET A 1 -6.92 -16.62 9.08
N ALA A 2 -7.66 -17.18 10.05
CA ALA A 2 -9.11 -17.00 10.18
C ALA A 2 -9.57 -15.52 10.21
N ALA A 3 -8.88 -14.66 10.97
CA ALA A 3 -9.20 -13.22 11.03
C ALA A 3 -9.22 -12.55 9.65
N TYR A 4 -8.29 -12.90 8.76
CA TYR A 4 -8.23 -12.35 7.39
C TYR A 4 -9.36 -12.87 6.52
N ILE A 5 -9.66 -14.17 6.59
CA ILE A 5 -10.78 -14.78 5.86
C ILE A 5 -12.09 -14.12 6.27
N TYR A 6 -12.34 -13.98 7.57
CA TYR A 6 -13.54 -13.32 8.08
C TYR A 6 -13.61 -11.85 7.64
N SER A 7 -12.49 -11.15 7.59
CA SER A 7 -12.46 -9.76 7.09
C SER A 7 -12.91 -9.67 5.63
N TYR A 8 -12.39 -10.55 4.77
CA TYR A 8 -12.82 -10.65 3.38
C TYR A 8 -14.32 -11.01 3.27
N LEU A 9 -14.78 -12.02 4.02
CA LEU A 9 -16.18 -12.45 4.02
C LEU A 9 -17.13 -11.36 4.50
N ILE A 10 -16.82 -10.67 5.60
CA ILE A 10 -17.65 -9.58 6.13
C ILE A 10 -17.77 -8.46 5.10
N MET A 11 -16.68 -8.05 4.44
CA MET A 11 -16.74 -7.05 3.38
C MET A 11 -17.59 -7.49 2.18
N ILE A 12 -17.50 -8.77 1.79
CA ILE A 12 -18.32 -9.34 0.71
C ILE A 12 -19.80 -9.31 1.10
N ILE A 13 -20.14 -9.73 2.31
CA ILE A 13 -21.52 -9.76 2.82
C ILE A 13 -22.08 -8.34 2.87
N ILE A 14 -21.34 -7.37 3.40
CA ILE A 14 -21.75 -5.96 3.41
C ILE A 14 -21.96 -5.45 1.98
N GLY A 15 -21.02 -5.74 1.08
CA GLY A 15 -21.13 -5.38 -0.33
C GLY A 15 -22.38 -5.95 -0.98
N PHE A 16 -22.69 -7.22 -0.72
CA PHE A 16 -23.87 -7.91 -1.22
C PHE A 16 -25.16 -7.29 -0.67
N ILE A 17 -25.27 -7.11 0.66
CA ILE A 17 -26.44 -6.49 1.30
C ILE A 17 -26.70 -5.09 0.73
N LEU A 18 -25.65 -4.27 0.61
CA LEU A 18 -25.79 -2.92 0.05
C LEU A 18 -26.18 -2.94 -1.44
N SER A 19 -25.79 -3.98 -2.19
CA SER A 19 -26.18 -4.14 -3.59
C SER A 19 -27.65 -4.56 -3.78
N LEU A 20 -28.25 -5.22 -2.79
CA LEU A 20 -29.67 -5.59 -2.79
C LEU A 20 -30.57 -4.38 -2.52
N ASN A 21 -30.06 -3.35 -1.85
CA ASN A 21 -30.82 -2.15 -1.55
C ASN A 21 -31.00 -1.27 -2.80
N ARG A 22 -32.05 -1.54 -3.58
CA ARG A 22 -32.40 -0.80 -4.80
C ARG A 22 -32.69 0.69 -4.58
N GLN A 23 -32.99 1.11 -3.35
CA GLN A 23 -33.23 2.52 -3.01
C GLN A 23 -31.95 3.28 -2.63
N SER A 24 -30.83 2.59 -2.37
CA SER A 24 -29.60 3.27 -1.98
C SER A 24 -28.99 4.04 -3.14
N HIS A 25 -28.66 5.31 -2.92
CA HIS A 25 -27.93 6.10 -3.89
C HIS A 25 -26.48 5.59 -4.01
N ARG A 26 -25.95 5.52 -5.24
CA ARG A 26 -24.57 5.05 -5.52
C ARG A 26 -23.50 5.71 -4.64
N LEU A 27 -23.67 6.98 -4.30
CA LEU A 27 -22.75 7.73 -3.45
C LEU A 27 -22.81 7.27 -1.98
N GLU A 28 -24.00 6.95 -1.49
CA GLU A 28 -24.23 6.44 -0.14
C GLU A 28 -23.68 5.02 0.00
N THR A 29 -23.96 4.13 -0.96
CA THR A 29 -23.39 2.77 -0.99
C THR A 29 -21.87 2.80 -0.92
N ARG A 30 -21.23 3.65 -1.74
CA ARG A 30 -19.77 3.88 -1.72
C ARG A 30 -19.30 4.32 -0.33
N LYS A 31 -19.97 5.31 0.28
CA LYS A 31 -19.63 5.84 1.60
C LYS A 31 -19.68 4.74 2.64
N LEU A 32 -20.75 3.96 2.67
CA LEU A 32 -20.93 2.84 3.61
C LEU A 32 -19.85 1.78 3.43
N ILE A 33 -19.55 1.35 2.20
CA ILE A 33 -18.45 0.41 1.92
C ILE A 33 -17.12 0.92 2.49
N CYS A 34 -16.79 2.20 2.28
CA CYS A 34 -15.53 2.78 2.73
C CYS A 34 -15.48 2.92 4.27
N ILE A 35 -16.59 3.26 4.92
CA ILE A 35 -16.68 3.31 6.38
C ILE A 35 -16.51 1.90 6.96
N SER A 36 -17.24 0.91 6.43
CA SER A 36 -17.12 -0.48 6.86
C SER A 36 -15.71 -1.01 6.68
N ALA A 37 -15.08 -0.75 5.52
CA ALA A 37 -13.68 -1.11 5.27
C ALA A 37 -12.72 -0.47 6.28
N SER A 38 -12.90 0.82 6.60
CA SER A 38 -12.07 1.53 7.58
C SER A 38 -12.17 0.90 8.96
N ILE A 39 -13.39 0.53 9.40
CA ILE A 39 -13.64 -0.11 10.69
C ILE A 39 -13.02 -1.51 10.72
N ILE A 40 -13.26 -2.33 9.71
CA ILE A 40 -12.72 -3.71 9.63
C ILE A 40 -11.19 -3.68 9.65
N LEU A 41 -10.59 -2.81 8.84
CA LEU A 41 -9.14 -2.68 8.79
C LEU A 41 -8.56 -2.11 10.09
N LEU A 42 -9.26 -1.18 10.75
CA LEU A 42 -8.86 -0.70 12.08
C LEU A 42 -8.88 -1.83 13.12
N VAL A 43 -9.88 -2.70 13.09
CA VAL A 43 -9.95 -3.87 13.99
C VAL A 43 -8.82 -4.85 13.72
N ILE A 44 -8.54 -5.15 12.46
CA ILE A 44 -7.54 -6.17 12.10
C ILE A 44 -6.10 -5.65 12.26
N ILE A 45 -5.85 -4.39 11.93
CA ILE A 45 -4.51 -3.81 11.95
C ILE A 45 -4.29 -3.03 13.24
N GLY A 46 -5.19 -2.09 13.56
CA GLY A 46 -5.06 -1.22 14.73
C GLY A 46 -5.24 -1.94 16.06
N PHE A 47 -6.10 -2.97 16.14
CA PHE A 47 -6.32 -3.78 17.35
C PHE A 47 -5.61 -5.14 17.34
N ARG A 48 -4.60 -5.31 16.48
CA ARG A 48 -3.71 -6.48 16.54
C ARG A 48 -2.84 -6.46 17.80
N HIS A 49 -2.39 -7.63 18.23
CA HIS A 49 -1.45 -7.76 19.33
C HIS A 49 -0.08 -7.15 18.96
N PRO A 50 0.61 -6.42 19.86
CA PRO A 50 1.87 -5.77 19.54
C PRO A 50 3.01 -6.70 19.12
N SER A 51 2.91 -8.00 19.43
CA SER A 51 3.83 -9.03 18.92
C SER A 51 3.78 -9.27 17.40
N MET A 52 2.82 -8.66 16.70
CA MET A 52 2.59 -8.87 15.26
C MET A 52 3.27 -7.82 14.38
N GLY A 53 4.53 -8.07 14.06
CA GLY A 53 5.31 -7.29 13.12
C GLY A 53 6.81 -7.40 13.41
N VAL A 54 7.62 -7.63 12.37
CA VAL A 54 9.08 -7.81 12.54
C VAL A 54 9.74 -6.58 13.15
N ASP A 55 9.44 -5.40 12.61
CA ASP A 55 10.07 -4.15 13.02
C ASP A 55 9.45 -3.55 14.30
N LEU A 56 8.34 -4.13 14.80
CA LEU A 56 7.74 -3.70 16.08
C LEU A 56 8.64 -4.09 17.26
N GLN A 57 9.27 -5.27 17.18
CA GLN A 57 10.15 -5.84 18.21
C GLN A 57 9.53 -5.86 19.62
N TYR A 58 8.31 -6.40 19.73
CA TYR A 58 7.60 -6.51 21.01
C TYR A 58 8.44 -7.12 22.13
N GLY A 59 8.38 -6.50 23.31
CA GLY A 59 9.14 -6.90 24.50
C GLY A 59 10.65 -6.62 24.43
N LYS A 60 11.14 -5.95 23.39
CA LYS A 60 12.54 -5.55 23.25
C LYS A 60 12.67 -4.02 23.41
N PRO A 61 13.84 -3.53 23.87
CA PRO A 61 14.09 -2.08 23.97
C PRO A 61 14.22 -1.39 22.59
N GLY A 62 14.45 -2.16 21.53
CA GLY A 62 14.54 -1.68 20.15
C GLY A 62 13.20 -1.68 19.39
N GLY A 63 13.28 -1.45 18.08
CA GLY A 63 12.11 -1.44 17.19
C GLY A 63 11.13 -0.30 17.48
N TYR A 64 9.98 -0.32 16.82
CA TYR A 64 9.00 0.77 16.94
C TYR A 64 8.40 0.89 18.33
N LEU A 65 8.17 -0.23 19.02
CA LEU A 65 7.49 -0.23 20.31
C LEU A 65 8.40 0.26 21.45
N GLY A 66 9.62 -0.28 21.57
CA GLY A 66 10.61 0.20 22.53
C GLY A 66 11.00 1.66 22.29
N SER A 67 11.11 2.06 21.02
CA SER A 67 11.35 3.46 20.65
C SER A 67 10.23 4.40 21.09
N PHE A 68 8.98 3.99 20.96
CA PHE A 68 7.83 4.79 21.40
C PHE A 68 7.89 5.07 22.90
N VAL A 69 8.15 4.04 23.72
CA VAL A 69 8.32 4.18 25.16
C VAL A 69 9.49 5.11 25.50
N ALA A 70 10.64 4.93 24.84
CA ALA A 70 11.82 5.76 25.07
C ALA A 70 11.58 7.23 24.71
N ILE A 71 10.98 7.50 23.54
CA ILE A 71 10.66 8.86 23.08
C ILE A 71 9.68 9.55 24.03
N ASN A 72 8.73 8.81 24.60
CA ASN A 72 7.76 9.38 25.53
C ASN A 72 8.40 9.87 26.84
N ASN A 73 9.53 9.29 27.25
CA ASN A 73 10.28 9.71 28.42
C ASN A 73 11.20 10.92 28.15
N MET A 74 11.42 11.31 26.89
CA MET A 74 12.22 12.49 26.54
C MET A 74 11.44 13.79 26.77
N SER A 75 12.15 14.87 27.09
CA SER A 75 11.59 16.22 27.05
C SER A 75 11.28 16.67 25.63
N TRP A 76 10.44 17.71 25.46
CA TRP A 76 10.16 18.28 24.15
C TRP A 76 11.41 18.85 23.47
N SER A 77 12.33 19.45 24.24
CA SER A 77 13.61 19.95 23.71
C SER A 77 14.45 18.82 23.08
N GLU A 78 14.53 17.69 23.77
CA GLU A 78 15.22 16.49 23.25
C GLU A 78 14.53 15.94 22.01
N VAL A 79 13.20 15.82 22.00
CA VAL A 79 12.42 15.35 20.85
C VAL A 79 12.68 16.19 19.59
N LEU A 80 12.87 17.50 19.74
CA LEU A 80 13.10 18.42 18.62
C LEU A 80 14.53 18.38 18.07
N THR A 81 15.50 17.88 18.85
CA THR A 81 16.93 17.92 18.49
C THR A 81 17.54 16.53 18.24
N THR A 82 17.05 15.49 18.91
CA THR A 82 17.61 14.13 18.88
C THR A 82 17.68 13.49 17.48
N LYS A 83 18.63 12.59 17.25
CA LYS A 83 18.70 11.72 16.05
C LYS A 83 18.35 10.27 16.40
N TYR A 84 17.39 10.07 17.31
CA TYR A 84 17.06 8.76 17.87
C TYR A 84 16.80 7.70 16.78
N GLN A 85 17.61 6.64 16.78
CA GLN A 85 17.54 5.51 15.83
C GLN A 85 17.52 5.92 14.35
N ASN A 86 18.03 7.11 14.00
CA ASN A 86 17.93 7.71 12.66
C ASN A 86 16.48 7.78 12.13
N TYR A 87 15.49 7.89 13.01
CA TYR A 87 14.10 8.12 12.62
C TYR A 87 13.89 9.54 12.12
N GLU A 88 12.96 9.70 11.19
CA GLU A 88 12.57 10.99 10.66
C GLU A 88 11.82 11.80 11.72
N ARG A 89 12.07 13.11 11.74
CA ARG A 89 11.62 14.02 12.82
C ARG A 89 10.10 13.98 13.03
N GLY A 90 9.32 13.93 11.95
CA GLY A 90 7.86 13.86 12.02
C GLY A 90 7.38 12.59 12.71
N TYR A 91 8.07 11.47 12.53
CA TYR A 91 7.76 10.24 13.24
C TYR A 91 8.08 10.34 14.74
N ILE A 92 9.23 10.91 15.12
CA ILE A 92 9.60 11.11 16.54
C ILE A 92 8.57 12.02 17.23
N ILE A 93 8.21 13.15 16.60
CA ILE A 93 7.20 14.07 17.13
C ILE A 93 5.84 13.37 17.27
N LEU A 94 5.41 12.58 16.27
CA LEU A 94 4.17 11.81 16.35
C LEU A 94 4.18 10.85 17.54
N ASN A 95 5.27 10.13 17.78
CA ASN A 95 5.38 9.24 18.93
C ASN A 95 5.17 9.99 20.24
N LYS A 96 5.85 11.14 20.42
CA LYS A 96 5.68 11.98 21.61
C LYS A 96 4.25 12.48 21.78
N LEU A 97 3.62 12.93 20.69
CA LEU A 97 2.22 13.39 20.71
C LEU A 97 1.24 12.29 21.12
N ILE A 98 1.43 11.07 20.62
CA ILE A 98 0.63 9.91 21.03
C ILE A 98 0.83 9.62 22.53
N GLY A 99 2.07 9.70 23.01
CA GLY A 99 2.43 9.48 24.42
C GLY A 99 1.82 10.46 25.41
N VAL A 100 1.50 11.68 24.98
CA VAL A 100 0.74 12.65 25.81
C VAL A 100 -0.65 12.12 26.16
N ILE A 101 -1.26 11.31 25.28
CA ILE A 101 -2.59 10.73 25.49
C ILE A 101 -2.50 9.37 26.19
N SER A 102 -1.56 8.52 25.76
CA SER A 102 -1.38 7.18 26.31
C SER A 102 0.02 6.66 26.02
N THR A 103 0.66 6.08 27.04
CA THR A 103 1.98 5.44 26.93
C THR A 103 1.91 3.97 26.52
N LYS A 104 0.71 3.41 26.32
CA LYS A 104 0.54 2.03 25.87
C LYS A 104 0.93 1.88 24.41
N GLU A 105 1.73 0.86 24.11
CA GLU A 105 2.15 0.49 22.75
C GLU A 105 0.98 0.35 21.76
N GLN A 106 -0.18 -0.10 22.24
CA GLN A 106 -1.38 -0.23 21.41
C GLN A 106 -1.83 1.11 20.80
N SER A 107 -1.63 2.22 21.51
CA SER A 107 -1.98 3.56 21.01
C SER A 107 -1.16 3.92 19.77
N LEU A 108 0.11 3.53 19.71
CA LEU A 108 0.94 3.70 18.52
C LEU A 108 0.37 2.93 17.33
N LEU A 109 -0.05 1.67 17.54
CA LEU A 109 -0.58 0.81 16.46
C LEU A 109 -1.90 1.35 15.91
N ILE A 110 -2.82 1.79 16.78
CA ILE A 110 -4.11 2.37 16.39
C ILE A 110 -3.88 3.65 15.59
N VAL A 111 -3.08 4.59 16.10
CA VAL A 111 -2.83 5.88 15.42
C VAL A 111 -2.09 5.67 14.10
N SER A 112 -1.08 4.80 14.07
CA SER A 112 -0.35 4.48 12.83
C SER A 112 -1.29 3.87 11.78
N CYS A 113 -2.18 2.98 12.19
CA CYS A 113 -3.20 2.39 11.32
C CYS A 113 -4.14 3.44 10.73
N ILE A 114 -4.63 4.38 11.55
CA ILE A 114 -5.50 5.47 11.08
C ILE A 114 -4.76 6.33 10.05
N LEU A 115 -3.54 6.76 10.37
CA LEU A 115 -2.75 7.63 9.51
C LEU A 115 -2.27 6.95 8.21
N SER A 116 -2.13 5.63 8.19
CA SER A 116 -1.73 4.90 6.98
C SER A 116 -2.92 4.45 6.13
N ILE A 117 -3.97 3.89 6.74
CA ILE A 117 -5.08 3.23 6.01
C ILE A 117 -6.18 4.21 5.62
N PHE A 118 -6.61 5.09 6.53
CA PHE A 118 -7.78 5.94 6.26
C PHE A 118 -7.56 6.86 5.05
N PRO A 119 -6.36 7.43 4.84
CA PRO A 119 -6.06 8.15 3.60
C PRO A 119 -6.21 7.31 2.31
N ILE A 120 -5.84 6.03 2.36
CA ILE A 120 -5.98 5.10 1.22
C ILE A 120 -7.46 4.81 0.97
N ILE A 121 -8.24 4.61 2.03
CA ILE A 121 -9.69 4.43 1.90
C ILE A 121 -10.36 5.71 1.38
N TYR A 122 -9.90 6.89 1.80
CA TYR A 122 -10.35 8.17 1.25
C TYR A 122 -10.00 8.31 -0.24
N LEU A 123 -8.80 7.88 -0.66
CA LEU A 123 -8.40 7.81 -2.06
C LEU A 123 -9.38 6.92 -2.85
N VAL A 124 -9.72 5.73 -2.35
CA VAL A 124 -10.72 4.83 -2.94
C VAL A 124 -12.09 5.48 -3.00
N TYR A 125 -12.55 6.07 -1.90
CA TYR A 125 -13.82 6.79 -1.82
C TYR A 125 -13.92 7.87 -2.90
N LYS A 126 -12.89 8.70 -3.08
CA LYS A 126 -12.95 9.81 -4.03
C LYS A 126 -12.73 9.40 -5.49
N ASN A 127 -12.07 8.26 -5.76
CA ASN A 127 -11.53 7.96 -7.10
C ASN A 127 -11.91 6.62 -7.74
N SER A 128 -12.27 5.60 -6.95
CA SER A 128 -12.52 4.26 -7.52
C SER A 128 -13.92 4.17 -8.13
N GLU A 129 -14.09 3.49 -9.27
CA GLU A 129 -15.42 3.16 -9.80
C GLU A 129 -16.14 2.06 -8.99
N TYR A 130 -15.39 1.11 -8.42
CA TYR A 130 -15.87 -0.01 -7.59
C TYR A 130 -15.13 -0.03 -6.24
N PRO A 131 -15.64 0.69 -5.22
CA PRO A 131 -14.95 0.84 -3.94
C PRO A 131 -14.62 -0.48 -3.24
N LEU A 132 -15.56 -1.44 -3.24
CA LEU A 132 -15.34 -2.75 -2.61
C LEU A 132 -14.18 -3.48 -3.27
N LEU A 133 -14.18 -3.58 -4.60
CA LEU A 133 -13.09 -4.20 -5.34
C LEU A 133 -11.74 -3.52 -5.04
N SER A 134 -11.67 -2.19 -4.98
CA SER A 134 -10.43 -1.49 -4.65
C SER A 134 -9.90 -1.78 -3.25
N VAL A 135 -10.78 -1.92 -2.26
CA VAL A 135 -10.37 -2.29 -0.89
C VAL A 135 -9.85 -3.72 -0.86
N ILE A 136 -10.53 -4.64 -1.54
CA ILE A 136 -10.13 -6.05 -1.68
C ILE A 136 -8.76 -6.15 -2.35
N MET A 137 -8.57 -5.40 -3.44
CA MET A 137 -7.29 -5.25 -4.11
C MET A 137 -6.23 -4.70 -3.17
N TYR A 138 -6.51 -3.62 -2.45
CA TYR A 138 -5.55 -3.01 -1.51
C TYR A 138 -5.05 -4.03 -0.49
N MET A 139 -5.95 -4.80 0.13
CA MET A 139 -5.59 -5.84 1.09
C MET A 139 -4.75 -6.97 0.48
N GLY A 140 -4.91 -7.24 -0.83
CA GLY A 140 -4.13 -8.23 -1.54
C GLY A 140 -2.78 -7.71 -2.09
N LEU A 141 -2.52 -6.41 -2.08
CA LEU A 141 -1.25 -5.89 -2.58
C LEU A 141 -0.13 -6.06 -1.55
N PRO A 142 1.13 -6.35 -1.97
CA PRO A 142 2.29 -6.44 -1.07
C PRO A 142 2.49 -5.23 -0.16
N VAL A 143 2.10 -4.06 -0.67
CA VAL A 143 2.13 -2.78 0.05
C VAL A 143 1.30 -2.78 1.34
N PHE A 144 0.25 -3.61 1.43
CA PHE A 144 -0.59 -3.73 2.62
C PHE A 144 0.18 -4.26 3.83
N LEU A 145 1.18 -5.11 3.61
CA LEU A 145 2.03 -5.67 4.67
C LEU A 145 2.84 -4.63 5.44
N LEU A 146 3.11 -3.46 4.85
CA LEU A 146 3.78 -2.37 5.56
C LEU A 146 3.03 -1.92 6.82
N ASN A 147 1.69 -2.08 6.84
CA ASN A 147 0.89 -1.72 8.00
C ASN A 147 1.19 -2.59 9.24
N PHE A 148 1.80 -3.77 9.05
CA PHE A 148 2.23 -4.65 10.14
C PHE A 148 3.62 -4.31 10.67
N SER A 149 4.56 -4.00 9.78
CA SER A 149 5.98 -3.86 10.14
C SER A 149 6.53 -2.47 9.83
N GLY A 150 6.40 -1.99 8.58
CA GLY A 150 6.97 -0.71 8.14
C GLY A 150 6.12 0.53 8.47
N LEU A 151 5.82 0.79 9.75
CA LEU A 151 4.88 1.84 10.18
C LEU A 151 5.19 3.24 9.61
N ARG A 152 6.46 3.67 9.63
CA ARG A 152 6.90 4.97 9.09
C ARG A 152 6.56 5.13 7.62
N GLN A 153 6.91 4.12 6.82
CA GLN A 153 6.64 4.11 5.38
C GLN A 153 5.13 4.03 5.11
N ALA A 154 4.38 3.23 5.87
CA ALA A 154 2.93 3.13 5.74
C ALA A 154 2.23 4.48 5.99
N ILE A 155 2.64 5.23 7.01
CA ILE A 155 2.13 6.58 7.30
C ILE A 155 2.47 7.54 6.16
N ALA A 156 3.73 7.56 5.71
CA ALA A 156 4.17 8.40 4.62
C ALA A 156 3.36 8.14 3.34
N MET A 157 3.11 6.86 3.04
CA MET A 157 2.26 6.46 1.91
C MET A 157 0.81 6.96 2.05
N GLY A 158 0.21 6.84 3.24
CA GLY A 158 -1.11 7.40 3.52
C GLY A 158 -1.17 8.90 3.21
N ILE A 159 -0.18 9.67 3.68
CA ILE A 159 -0.08 11.11 3.40
C ILE A 159 0.06 11.38 1.89
N THR A 160 0.94 10.65 1.19
CA THR A 160 1.09 10.81 -0.27
C THR A 160 -0.18 10.43 -1.04
N ALA A 161 -0.99 9.48 -0.55
CA ALA A 161 -2.26 9.13 -1.18
C ALA A 161 -3.28 10.28 -1.13
N LEU A 162 -3.29 11.09 -0.07
CA LEU A 162 -4.11 12.32 -0.03
C LEU A 162 -3.69 13.30 -1.11
N SER A 163 -2.38 13.40 -1.36
CA SER A 163 -1.80 14.35 -2.32
C SER A 163 -2.23 14.11 -3.77
N PHE A 164 -2.64 12.88 -4.12
CA PHE A 164 -3.11 12.51 -5.46
C PHE A 164 -4.22 13.42 -5.97
N ASN A 165 -5.16 13.81 -5.09
CA ASN A 165 -6.26 14.66 -5.51
C ASN A 165 -5.78 16.04 -5.95
N PHE A 166 -4.72 16.57 -5.36
CA PHE A 166 -4.14 17.85 -5.75
C PHE A 166 -3.43 17.79 -7.11
N ILE A 167 -2.89 16.63 -7.49
CA ILE A 167 -2.36 16.43 -8.86
C ILE A 167 -3.49 16.55 -9.89
N LYS A 168 -4.61 15.86 -9.66
CA LYS A 168 -5.79 15.92 -10.54
C LYS A 168 -6.37 17.33 -10.66
N GLU A 169 -6.39 18.04 -9.52
CA GLU A 169 -6.91 19.41 -9.41
C GLU A 169 -5.89 20.47 -9.87
N LYS A 170 -4.71 20.08 -10.37
CA LYS A 170 -3.62 20.98 -10.79
C LYS A 170 -3.19 21.97 -9.70
N LYS A 171 -3.07 21.49 -8.47
CA LYS A 171 -2.70 22.22 -7.25
C LYS A 171 -1.30 21.80 -6.79
N PRO A 172 -0.22 22.30 -7.43
CA PRO A 172 1.14 21.82 -7.19
C PRO A 172 1.64 22.15 -5.79
N VAL A 173 1.26 23.30 -5.24
CA VAL A 173 1.71 23.73 -3.90
C VAL A 173 1.20 22.78 -2.83
N GLN A 174 -0.09 22.47 -2.81
CA GLN A 174 -0.70 21.54 -1.87
C GLN A 174 -0.14 20.12 -2.02
N PHE A 175 0.12 19.69 -3.26
CA PHE A 175 0.79 18.44 -3.54
C PHE A 175 2.20 18.41 -2.92
N ILE A 176 3.04 19.41 -3.21
CA ILE A 176 4.42 19.50 -2.70
C ILE A 176 4.44 19.53 -1.17
N LEU A 177 3.57 20.33 -0.54
CA LEU A 177 3.49 20.43 0.92
C LEU A 177 3.17 19.07 1.57
N LEU A 178 2.25 18.29 1.00
CA LEU A 178 1.95 16.95 1.51
C LEU A 178 3.10 15.97 1.29
N VAL A 179 3.82 16.06 0.18
CA VAL A 179 4.99 15.19 -0.06
C VAL A 179 6.14 15.53 0.89
N ILE A 180 6.37 16.83 1.15
CA ILE A 180 7.32 17.27 2.17
C ILE A 180 6.89 16.73 3.55
N LEU A 181 5.63 16.89 3.92
CA LEU A 181 5.09 16.33 5.17
C LEU A 181 5.30 14.81 5.25
N ALA A 182 5.02 14.06 4.19
CA ALA A 182 5.26 12.62 4.13
C ALA A 182 6.75 12.27 4.31
N SER A 183 7.65 13.09 3.75
CA SER A 183 9.10 12.90 3.88
C SER A 183 9.61 13.07 5.32
N LEU A 184 8.86 13.80 6.17
CA LEU A 184 9.13 13.89 7.61
C LEU A 184 8.80 12.60 8.37
N PHE A 185 8.04 11.68 7.78
CA PHE A 185 7.75 10.36 8.34
C PHE A 185 8.63 9.27 7.73
N HIS A 186 8.92 9.40 6.42
CA HIS A 186 9.87 8.52 5.77
C HIS A 186 10.57 9.22 4.61
N LYS A 187 11.90 9.36 4.68
CA LYS A 187 12.68 10.21 3.75
C LYS A 187 12.46 9.87 2.28
N SER A 188 12.25 8.58 1.97
CA SER A 188 12.06 8.10 0.60
C SER A 188 10.79 8.64 -0.05
N ALA A 189 9.79 9.09 0.72
CA ALA A 189 8.57 9.69 0.18
C ALA A 189 8.84 10.90 -0.72
N ILE A 190 10.00 11.55 -0.60
CA ILE A 190 10.37 12.69 -1.46
C ILE A 190 10.40 12.33 -2.95
N VAL A 191 10.70 11.06 -3.30
CA VAL A 191 10.71 10.62 -4.71
C VAL A 191 9.33 10.73 -5.35
N PHE A 192 8.28 10.80 -4.52
CA PHE A 192 6.91 10.96 -4.97
C PHE A 192 6.67 12.30 -5.66
N LEU A 193 7.52 13.31 -5.49
CA LEU A 193 7.45 14.58 -6.23
C LEU A 193 7.42 14.36 -7.76
N ALA A 194 8.15 13.36 -8.26
CA ALA A 194 8.19 13.02 -9.69
C ALA A 194 6.81 12.66 -10.25
N MET A 195 5.86 12.30 -9.40
CA MET A 195 4.51 11.91 -9.80
C MET A 195 3.71 13.05 -10.45
N TYR A 196 3.97 14.31 -10.07
CA TYR A 196 3.21 15.44 -10.59
C TYR A 196 3.35 15.60 -12.12
N PRO A 197 4.57 15.64 -12.69
CA PRO A 197 4.72 15.63 -14.14
C PRO A 197 4.29 14.28 -14.75
N ILE A 198 4.63 13.15 -14.13
CA ILE A 198 4.34 11.80 -14.67
C ILE A 198 2.83 11.57 -14.88
N TYR A 199 2.00 12.02 -13.93
CA TYR A 199 0.54 11.92 -14.04
C TYR A 199 0.00 12.58 -15.32
N ASN A 200 0.63 13.66 -15.77
CA ASN A 200 0.17 14.46 -16.90
C ASN A 200 0.74 14.03 -18.26
N ILE A 201 1.64 13.04 -18.30
CA ILE A 201 2.23 12.53 -19.55
C ILE A 201 1.15 11.89 -20.41
N LYS A 202 1.09 12.27 -21.69
CA LYS A 202 0.26 11.60 -22.69
C LYS A 202 1.16 10.72 -23.55
N LEU A 203 0.91 9.42 -23.52
CA LEU A 203 1.59 8.47 -24.40
C LEU A 203 0.73 8.21 -25.62
N ASP A 204 1.28 8.48 -26.80
CA ASP A 204 0.75 8.02 -28.07
C ASP A 204 1.06 6.52 -28.28
N LYS A 205 0.69 5.96 -29.44
CA LYS A 205 0.93 4.53 -29.72
C LYS A 205 2.42 4.17 -29.63
N PHE A 206 3.28 5.02 -30.19
CA PHE A 206 4.72 4.82 -30.13
C PHE A 206 5.24 4.89 -28.69
N GLY A 207 4.84 5.91 -27.91
CA GLY A 207 5.21 6.05 -26.51
C GLY A 207 4.79 4.87 -25.62
N LYS A 208 3.62 4.27 -25.88
CA LYS A 208 3.17 3.04 -25.19
C LYS A 208 4.05 1.83 -25.52
N VAL A 209 4.48 1.67 -26.77
CA VAL A 209 5.39 0.58 -27.16
C VAL A 209 6.76 0.81 -26.54
N MET A 210 7.27 2.04 -26.64
CA MET A 210 8.57 2.40 -26.09
C MET A 210 8.64 2.25 -24.57
N SER A 211 7.55 2.51 -23.83
CA SER A 211 7.54 2.31 -22.38
C SER A 211 7.78 0.83 -22.00
N ILE A 212 7.22 -0.12 -22.76
CA ILE A 212 7.45 -1.56 -22.58
C ILE A 212 8.89 -1.93 -22.93
N VAL A 213 9.40 -1.43 -24.07
CA VAL A 213 10.80 -1.66 -24.49
C VAL A 213 11.76 -1.16 -23.41
N VAL A 214 11.51 0.02 -22.85
CA VAL A 214 12.32 0.57 -21.74
C VAL A 214 12.26 -0.32 -20.50
N LEU A 215 11.10 -0.87 -20.12
CA LEU A 215 11.04 -1.83 -19.01
C LEU A 215 11.93 -3.06 -19.26
N GLY A 216 11.93 -3.59 -20.48
CA GLY A 216 12.80 -4.70 -20.88
C GLY A 216 14.29 -4.34 -20.80
N ILE A 217 14.68 -3.19 -21.37
CA ILE A 217 16.07 -2.70 -21.34
C ILE A 217 16.54 -2.51 -19.89
N VAL A 218 15.74 -1.82 -19.06
CA VAL A 218 16.06 -1.58 -17.65
C VAL A 218 16.16 -2.89 -16.88
N TYR A 219 15.30 -3.88 -17.18
CA TYR A 219 15.40 -5.20 -16.58
C TYR A 219 16.72 -5.90 -16.90
N PHE A 220 17.16 -5.94 -18.16
CA PHE A 220 18.44 -6.55 -18.50
C PHE A 220 19.65 -5.77 -17.96
N ALA A 221 19.55 -4.44 -17.86
CA ALA A 221 20.61 -3.58 -17.32
C ALA A 221 20.57 -3.41 -15.78
N ARG A 222 19.61 -4.01 -15.08
CA ARG A 222 19.28 -3.68 -13.68
C ARG A 222 20.44 -3.78 -12.70
N VAL A 223 21.28 -4.81 -12.83
CA VAL A 223 22.44 -5.03 -11.93
C VAL A 223 23.48 -3.93 -12.14
N ASN A 224 23.79 -3.59 -13.39
CA ASN A 224 24.74 -2.52 -13.71
C ASN A 224 24.22 -1.15 -13.25
N ILE A 225 22.94 -0.86 -13.50
CA ILE A 225 22.30 0.38 -13.05
C ILE A 225 22.32 0.47 -11.52
N PHE A 226 21.99 -0.63 -10.82
CA PHE A 226 22.01 -0.67 -9.36
C PHE A 226 23.41 -0.44 -8.80
N ASN A 227 24.42 -1.14 -9.33
CA ASN A 227 25.81 -0.99 -8.88
C ASN A 227 26.35 0.42 -9.12
N LEU A 228 26.04 1.01 -10.29
CA LEU A 228 26.39 2.40 -10.59
C LEU A 228 25.73 3.36 -9.59
N ALA A 229 24.43 3.19 -9.33
CA ALA A 229 23.71 4.02 -8.37
C ALA A 229 24.28 3.91 -6.96
N MET A 230 24.61 2.69 -6.50
CA MET A 230 25.19 2.48 -5.17
C MET A 230 26.60 3.08 -5.07
N SER A 231 27.40 2.97 -6.12
CA SER A 231 28.72 3.61 -6.21
C SER A 231 28.64 5.13 -6.12
N ILE A 232 27.74 5.77 -6.87
CA ILE A 232 27.51 7.22 -6.83
C ILE A 232 27.06 7.67 -5.44
N LEU A 233 26.22 6.87 -4.78
CA LEU A 233 25.71 7.18 -3.44
C LEU A 233 26.71 6.84 -2.31
N GLY A 234 27.86 6.24 -2.63
CA GLY A 234 28.86 5.82 -1.64
C GLY A 234 28.41 4.66 -0.74
N TYR A 235 27.46 3.84 -1.19
CA TYR A 235 27.01 2.67 -0.45
C TYR A 235 27.65 1.38 -1.00
N ALA A 236 28.17 0.56 -0.10
CA ALA A 236 28.56 -0.82 -0.39
C ALA A 236 27.42 -1.77 0.00
N ILE A 237 26.45 -1.94 -0.90
CA ILE A 237 25.35 -2.90 -0.72
C ILE A 237 25.63 -4.14 -1.56
N VAL A 238 25.56 -5.31 -0.93
CA VAL A 238 25.62 -6.59 -1.64
C VAL A 238 24.22 -6.93 -2.15
N PRO A 239 24.02 -7.11 -3.47
CA PRO A 239 22.75 -7.60 -4.02
C PRO A 239 22.31 -8.92 -3.38
N ASP A 240 21.02 -9.03 -3.05
CA ASP A 240 20.46 -10.25 -2.46
C ASP A 240 19.92 -11.22 -3.53
N MET A 241 19.76 -10.76 -4.77
CA MET A 241 19.36 -11.56 -5.95
C MET A 241 18.20 -12.52 -5.64
N ASN A 242 17.12 -11.98 -5.10
CA ASN A 242 16.02 -12.75 -4.52
C ASN A 242 15.04 -13.37 -5.52
N GLY A 243 15.25 -13.23 -6.83
CA GLY A 243 14.44 -13.87 -7.87
C GLY A 243 13.01 -13.34 -7.99
N SER A 244 12.75 -12.09 -7.60
CA SER A 244 11.42 -11.45 -7.66
C SER A 244 10.93 -11.08 -9.08
N ILE A 245 11.49 -11.72 -10.12
CA ILE A 245 11.08 -11.57 -11.52
C ILE A 245 9.58 -11.81 -11.74
N MET A 246 8.96 -12.77 -11.04
CA MET A 246 7.54 -13.09 -11.24
C MET A 246 6.62 -11.90 -10.91
N LEU A 247 6.96 -11.14 -9.86
CA LEU A 247 6.19 -9.95 -9.49
C LEU A 247 6.39 -8.81 -10.51
N PHE A 248 7.59 -8.69 -11.07
CA PHE A 248 7.87 -7.76 -12.16
C PHE A 248 7.07 -8.10 -13.43
N ILE A 249 7.05 -9.37 -13.84
CA ILE A 249 6.23 -9.85 -14.97
C ILE A 249 4.76 -9.54 -14.72
N PHE A 250 4.26 -9.85 -13.53
CA PHE A 250 2.87 -9.59 -13.15
C PHE A 250 2.51 -8.09 -13.22
N TYR A 251 3.38 -7.21 -12.71
CA TYR A 251 3.18 -5.75 -12.80
C TYR A 251 3.18 -5.28 -14.25
N THR A 252 4.11 -5.79 -15.06
CA THR A 252 4.18 -5.47 -16.49
C THR A 252 2.93 -5.92 -17.24
N MET A 253 2.40 -7.11 -16.93
CA MET A 253 1.12 -7.59 -17.49
C MET A 253 -0.04 -6.68 -17.12
N ILE A 254 -0.16 -6.28 -15.84
CA ILE A 254 -1.18 -5.32 -15.40
C ILE A 254 -1.05 -3.99 -16.16
N TYR A 255 0.18 -3.49 -16.33
CA TYR A 255 0.44 -2.26 -17.06
C TYR A 255 0.05 -2.36 -18.54
N ILE A 256 0.38 -3.47 -19.21
CA ILE A 256 -0.02 -3.73 -20.60
C ILE A 256 -1.55 -3.80 -20.71
N LEU A 257 -2.21 -4.58 -19.85
CA LEU A 257 -3.67 -4.66 -19.80
C LEU A 257 -4.29 -3.27 -19.60
N ALA A 258 -3.69 -2.44 -18.75
CA ALA A 258 -4.15 -1.08 -18.53
C ALA A 258 -4.07 -0.22 -19.81
N MET A 259 -2.97 -0.31 -20.55
CA MET A 259 -2.79 0.41 -21.81
C MET A 259 -3.76 -0.02 -22.92
N LEU A 260 -4.11 -1.31 -22.95
CA LEU A 260 -5.03 -1.87 -23.93
C LEU A 260 -6.48 -1.50 -23.63
N CYS A 261 -6.85 -1.46 -22.35
CA CYS A 261 -8.24 -1.35 -21.94
C CYS A 261 -8.62 0.01 -21.33
N GLU A 262 -7.69 0.97 -21.23
CA GLU A 262 -8.00 2.34 -20.79
C GLU A 262 -8.97 3.03 -21.73
N THR A 263 -9.82 3.87 -21.16
CA THR A 263 -10.75 4.70 -21.92
C THR A 263 -10.02 5.90 -22.52
N PRO A 264 -10.08 6.10 -23.84
CA PRO A 264 -9.49 7.28 -24.47
C PRO A 264 -9.99 8.57 -23.82
N GLY A 265 -9.06 9.44 -23.39
CA GLY A 265 -9.37 10.72 -22.76
C GLY A 265 -9.69 10.67 -21.26
N ASN A 266 -9.81 9.50 -20.64
CA ASN A 266 -9.99 9.39 -19.19
C ASN A 266 -8.67 9.73 -18.47
N LYS A 267 -8.54 10.99 -18.04
CA LYS A 267 -7.33 11.51 -17.39
C LYS A 267 -6.97 10.76 -16.10
N VAL A 268 -7.95 10.28 -15.34
CA VAL A 268 -7.70 9.59 -14.06
C VAL A 268 -7.12 8.20 -14.31
N GLU A 269 -7.69 7.45 -15.26
CA GLU A 269 -7.15 6.14 -15.67
C GLU A 269 -5.73 6.27 -16.23
N ILE A 270 -5.54 7.16 -17.21
CA ILE A 270 -4.25 7.37 -17.87
C ILE A 270 -3.19 7.83 -16.87
N GLY A 271 -3.53 8.78 -16.01
CA GLY A 271 -2.60 9.29 -15.00
C GLY A 271 -2.23 8.22 -13.96
N ALA A 272 -3.22 7.49 -13.41
CA ALA A 272 -2.97 6.39 -12.47
C ALA A 272 -2.15 5.26 -13.09
N ARG A 273 -2.35 4.95 -14.38
CA ARG A 273 -1.52 4.02 -15.14
C ARG A 273 -0.08 4.52 -15.30
N ASN A 274 0.13 5.79 -15.64
CA ASN A 274 1.48 6.37 -15.74
C ASN A 274 2.23 6.30 -14.42
N ILE A 275 1.52 6.45 -13.31
CA ILE A 275 2.11 6.30 -11.98
C ILE A 275 2.50 4.84 -11.74
N PHE A 276 1.62 3.91 -12.09
CA PHE A 276 1.90 2.48 -11.95
C PHE A 276 3.06 2.00 -12.84
N TYR A 277 3.34 2.68 -13.96
CA TYR A 277 4.56 2.44 -14.73
C TYR A 277 5.83 2.66 -13.89
N VAL A 278 5.85 3.68 -13.02
CA VAL A 278 6.96 3.90 -12.09
C VAL A 278 7.07 2.76 -11.08
N ALA A 279 5.93 2.20 -10.63
CA ALA A 279 5.94 1.00 -9.81
C ALA A 279 6.59 -0.19 -10.54
N CYS A 280 6.32 -0.37 -11.83
CA CYS A 280 6.94 -1.40 -12.65
C CYS A 280 8.47 -1.19 -12.75
N LEU A 281 8.92 0.04 -12.98
CA LEU A 281 10.35 0.39 -12.98
C LEU A 281 11.01 0.11 -11.65
N CYS A 282 10.40 0.48 -10.52
CA CYS A 282 10.93 0.18 -9.20
C CYS A 282 10.97 -1.34 -8.94
N GLN A 283 9.98 -2.09 -9.41
CA GLN A 283 9.90 -3.53 -9.22
C GLN A 283 11.04 -4.28 -9.94
N VAL A 284 11.59 -3.72 -11.02
CA VAL A 284 12.81 -4.26 -11.68
C VAL A 284 13.95 -4.40 -10.68
N PHE A 285 14.17 -3.39 -9.84
CA PHE A 285 15.28 -3.37 -8.87
C PHE A 285 15.02 -4.24 -7.64
N SER A 286 13.76 -4.62 -7.40
CA SER A 286 13.43 -5.56 -6.32
C SER A 286 14.14 -6.90 -6.49
N ASP A 287 14.42 -7.31 -7.73
CA ASP A 287 15.14 -8.56 -8.03
C ASP A 287 16.61 -8.50 -7.59
N VAL A 288 17.21 -7.32 -7.59
CA VAL A 288 18.60 -7.08 -7.19
C VAL A 288 18.71 -6.89 -5.68
N TYR A 289 17.79 -6.11 -5.11
CA TYR A 289 17.78 -5.82 -3.67
C TYR A 289 16.34 -5.64 -3.17
N SER A 290 15.92 -6.48 -2.23
CA SER A 290 14.54 -6.54 -1.72
C SER A 290 14.02 -5.20 -1.15
N ILE A 291 14.89 -4.37 -0.58
CA ILE A 291 14.51 -3.05 -0.05
C ILE A 291 14.28 -2.03 -1.18
N ALA A 292 15.00 -2.15 -2.31
CA ALA A 292 14.84 -1.23 -3.44
C ALA A 292 13.41 -1.29 -4.02
N GLY A 293 12.80 -2.48 -4.04
CA GLY A 293 11.40 -2.66 -4.48
C GLY A 293 10.39 -1.87 -3.63
N ARG A 294 10.69 -1.61 -2.35
CA ARG A 294 9.78 -0.85 -1.45
C ARG A 294 9.62 0.61 -1.88
N LEU A 295 10.54 1.16 -2.67
CA LEU A 295 10.37 2.48 -3.27
C LEU A 295 9.14 2.50 -4.21
N GLY A 296 8.86 1.38 -4.87
CA GLY A 296 7.72 1.20 -5.77
C GLY A 296 6.36 1.30 -5.08
N PHE A 297 6.30 1.04 -3.77
CA PHE A 297 5.05 0.94 -3.02
C PHE A 297 4.23 2.24 -2.99
N TYR A 298 4.90 3.40 -3.01
CA TYR A 298 4.21 4.69 -3.16
C TYR A 298 3.39 4.78 -4.46
N TYR A 299 3.84 4.09 -5.51
CA TYR A 299 3.24 4.12 -6.85
C TYR A 299 2.33 2.91 -7.11
N THR A 300 2.61 1.74 -6.53
CA THR A 300 1.80 0.53 -6.70
C THR A 300 0.34 0.73 -6.28
N ILE A 301 0.09 1.54 -5.24
CA ILE A 301 -1.27 1.78 -4.69
C ILE A 301 -2.26 2.20 -5.79
N TYR A 302 -1.84 2.93 -6.81
CA TYR A 302 -2.74 3.48 -7.84
C TYR A 302 -3.38 2.42 -8.74
N VAL A 303 -2.92 1.17 -8.69
CA VAL A 303 -3.60 0.02 -9.32
C VAL A 303 -5.03 -0.16 -8.82
N ILE A 304 -5.30 0.16 -7.54
CA ILE A 304 -6.64 0.06 -6.96
C ILE A 304 -7.60 1.12 -7.50
N ILE A 305 -7.13 2.08 -8.29
CA ILE A 305 -7.96 3.12 -8.91
C ILE A 305 -8.26 2.80 -10.37
N PHE A 306 -7.24 2.50 -11.18
CA PHE A 306 -7.46 2.32 -12.62
C PHE A 306 -8.06 0.95 -12.97
N ILE A 307 -7.71 -0.15 -12.29
CA ILE A 307 -8.26 -1.48 -12.62
C ILE A 307 -9.79 -1.54 -12.48
N PRO A 308 -10.40 -1.05 -11.37
CA PRO A 308 -11.86 -0.97 -11.27
C PRO A 308 -12.50 -0.18 -12.41
N SER A 309 -11.86 0.91 -12.83
CA SER A 309 -12.34 1.76 -13.91
C SER A 309 -12.27 1.03 -15.25
N ILE A 310 -11.17 0.33 -15.53
CA ILE A 310 -11.00 -0.45 -16.75
C ILE A 310 -12.00 -1.61 -16.84
N ILE A 311 -12.25 -2.35 -15.73
CA ILE A 311 -13.24 -3.44 -15.69
C ILE A 311 -14.63 -2.96 -16.10
N LYS A 312 -15.00 -1.72 -15.73
CA LYS A 312 -16.27 -1.12 -16.14
C LYS A 312 -16.42 -1.03 -17.67
N ASN A 313 -15.29 -0.88 -18.38
CA ASN A 313 -15.20 -0.60 -19.81
C ASN A 313 -14.76 -1.80 -20.67
N VAL A 314 -14.53 -2.97 -20.06
CA VAL A 314 -14.13 -4.23 -20.75
C VAL A 314 -15.11 -4.65 -21.86
N SER A 315 -16.33 -4.13 -21.85
CA SER A 315 -17.37 -4.36 -22.87
C SER A 315 -16.98 -3.98 -24.30
N PHE A 316 -15.84 -3.31 -24.52
CA PHE A 316 -15.35 -2.95 -25.85
C PHE A 316 -14.71 -4.12 -26.63
N PHE A 317 -14.18 -5.14 -25.95
CA PHE A 317 -13.34 -6.18 -26.58
C PHE A 317 -14.05 -7.50 -26.88
N VAL A 318 -15.20 -7.76 -26.27
CA VAL A 318 -15.89 -9.05 -26.35
C VAL A 318 -17.23 -8.87 -27.09
N LYS A 319 -17.42 -9.64 -28.18
CA LYS A 319 -18.68 -9.64 -28.97
C LYS A 319 -19.81 -10.42 -28.30
N SER A 320 -19.52 -11.30 -27.33
CA SER A 320 -20.55 -11.95 -26.50
C SER A 320 -21.23 -10.92 -25.60
N ASP A 321 -22.29 -11.34 -24.89
CA ASP A 321 -23.05 -10.48 -23.98
C ASP A 321 -22.10 -9.66 -23.09
N ARG A 322 -22.03 -8.35 -23.40
CA ARG A 322 -21.12 -7.37 -22.81
C ARG A 322 -21.24 -7.32 -21.28
N PHE A 323 -22.41 -7.71 -20.77
CA PHE A 323 -22.66 -7.87 -19.36
C PHE A 323 -21.83 -9.04 -18.80
N VAL A 324 -21.99 -10.25 -19.34
CA VAL A 324 -21.31 -11.46 -18.84
C VAL A 324 -19.79 -11.29 -18.78
N ALA A 325 -19.16 -10.78 -19.85
CA ALA A 325 -17.71 -10.58 -19.90
C ALA A 325 -17.21 -9.65 -18.78
N LYS A 326 -17.92 -8.57 -18.51
CA LYS A 326 -17.60 -7.62 -17.44
C LYS A 326 -17.67 -8.27 -16.06
N TYR A 327 -18.74 -9.05 -15.78
CA TYR A 327 -18.89 -9.72 -14.50
C TYR A 327 -17.85 -10.82 -14.30
N VAL A 328 -17.52 -11.58 -15.36
CA VAL A 328 -16.43 -12.57 -15.31
C VAL A 328 -15.10 -11.90 -14.99
N CYS A 329 -14.73 -10.81 -15.69
CA CYS A 329 -13.51 -10.07 -15.38
C CYS A 329 -13.50 -9.51 -13.96
N TYR A 330 -14.63 -8.95 -13.51
CA TYR A 330 -14.77 -8.48 -12.12
C TYR A 330 -14.51 -9.62 -11.13
N LEU A 331 -15.16 -10.77 -11.30
CA LEU A 331 -15.03 -11.92 -10.40
C LEU A 331 -13.63 -12.54 -10.43
N LEU A 332 -12.96 -12.60 -11.59
CA LEU A 332 -11.58 -13.09 -11.70
C LEU A 332 -10.60 -12.20 -10.94
N VAL A 333 -10.67 -10.88 -11.14
CA VAL A 333 -9.81 -9.93 -10.42
C VAL A 333 -10.12 -9.97 -8.93
N PHE A 334 -11.40 -9.99 -8.56
CA PHE A 334 -11.84 -10.08 -7.17
C PHE A 334 -11.33 -11.34 -6.49
N GLY A 335 -11.51 -12.50 -7.12
CA GLY A 335 -11.04 -13.80 -6.65
C GLY A 335 -9.52 -13.86 -6.52
N PHE A 336 -8.78 -13.37 -7.52
CA PHE A 336 -7.31 -13.32 -7.48
C PHE A 336 -6.79 -12.53 -6.27
N PHE A 337 -7.31 -11.31 -6.03
CA PHE A 337 -6.82 -10.50 -4.91
C PHE A 337 -7.22 -11.03 -3.54
N ILE A 338 -8.33 -11.78 -3.44
CA ILE A 338 -8.68 -12.52 -2.22
C ILE A 338 -7.71 -13.67 -1.99
N THR A 339 -7.50 -14.53 -2.99
CA THR A 339 -6.66 -15.72 -2.83
C THR A 339 -5.21 -15.34 -2.58
N TYR A 340 -4.68 -14.38 -3.36
CA TYR A 340 -3.32 -13.87 -3.17
C TYR A 340 -3.17 -13.10 -1.85
N GLY A 341 -4.16 -12.29 -1.47
CA GLY A 341 -4.15 -11.57 -0.19
C GLY A 341 -4.17 -12.51 1.00
N ILE A 342 -5.02 -13.54 0.99
CA ILE A 342 -5.04 -14.59 2.02
C ILE A 342 -3.70 -15.32 2.03
N TYR A 343 -3.18 -15.74 0.89
CA TYR A 343 -1.86 -16.40 0.79
C TYR A 343 -0.77 -15.55 1.44
N GLN A 344 -0.66 -14.27 1.08
CA GLN A 344 0.36 -13.39 1.60
C GLN A 344 0.20 -13.11 3.11
N LEU A 345 -1.03 -12.88 3.58
CA LEU A 345 -1.34 -12.59 4.98
C LEU A 345 -1.28 -13.83 5.87
N SER A 346 -1.39 -15.03 5.32
CA SER A 346 -1.29 -16.30 6.05
C SER A 346 0.08 -16.97 5.94
N SER A 347 0.89 -16.56 4.97
CA SER A 347 2.23 -17.11 4.78
C SER A 347 3.10 -16.89 6.01
N ARG A 348 3.68 -17.97 6.52
CA ARG A 348 4.62 -17.95 7.65
C ARG A 348 5.97 -17.31 7.29
N THR A 349 6.32 -17.31 6.00
CA THR A 349 7.55 -16.69 5.48
C THR A 349 7.35 -15.22 5.10
N SER A 350 6.17 -14.64 5.37
CA SER A 350 5.91 -13.24 5.10
C SER A 350 6.82 -12.34 5.94
N TRP A 351 7.55 -11.45 5.26
CA TRP A 351 8.54 -10.56 5.87
C TRP A 351 7.96 -9.62 6.94
N ALA A 352 6.64 -9.38 6.93
CA ALA A 352 5.99 -8.52 7.91
C ALA A 352 5.41 -9.30 9.10
N MET A 353 5.51 -10.63 9.11
CA MET A 353 4.95 -11.53 10.12
C MET A 353 3.49 -11.23 10.54
N PRO A 354 2.53 -11.15 9.59
CA PRO A 354 1.12 -10.96 9.91
C PRO A 354 0.43 -12.23 10.45
N ASN A 355 1.08 -13.39 10.47
CA ASN A 355 0.47 -14.65 10.90
C ASN A 355 1.37 -15.38 11.92
N PRO A 356 0.81 -16.02 12.97
CA PRO A 356 -0.61 -16.05 13.38
C PRO A 356 -1.15 -14.67 13.77
N HIS A 357 -2.43 -14.44 13.45
CA HIS A 357 -3.10 -13.20 13.86
C HIS A 357 -3.69 -13.35 15.26
N HIS A 358 -3.34 -12.40 16.12
CA HIS A 358 -3.82 -12.28 17.48
C HIS A 358 -4.35 -10.87 17.70
N PHE A 359 -5.48 -10.75 18.37
CA PHE A 359 -5.98 -9.46 18.80
C PHE A 359 -5.32 -9.02 20.11
N TYR A 360 -5.30 -7.72 20.35
CA TYR A 360 -4.69 -7.09 21.52
C TYR A 360 -5.11 -7.73 22.87
N TRP A 361 -6.35 -8.18 22.99
CA TRP A 361 -6.87 -8.82 24.20
C TRP A 361 -6.48 -10.30 24.36
N THR A 362 -5.69 -10.86 23.44
CA THR A 362 -5.18 -12.23 23.54
C THR A 362 -4.06 -12.28 24.55
N LYS A 363 -4.14 -13.18 25.55
CA LYS A 363 -3.12 -13.28 26.61
C LYS A 363 -1.80 -13.87 26.09
N ASP A 364 -0.67 -13.33 26.56
CA ASP A 364 0.68 -13.72 26.10
C ASP A 364 0.98 -15.22 26.25
N TYR A 365 0.54 -15.87 27.33
CA TYR A 365 0.78 -17.31 27.51
C TYR A 365 0.06 -18.16 26.44
N LEU A 366 -1.11 -17.72 25.96
CA LEU A 366 -1.82 -18.40 24.86
C LEU A 366 -1.06 -18.23 23.55
N ILE A 367 -0.47 -17.06 23.31
CA ILE A 367 0.35 -16.80 22.12
C ILE A 367 1.60 -17.69 22.14
N ASN A 368 2.26 -17.80 23.30
CA ASN A 368 3.44 -18.65 23.44
C ASN A 368 3.08 -20.14 23.26
N LEU A 369 1.96 -20.60 23.80
CA LEU A 369 1.46 -21.96 23.58
C LEU A 369 1.19 -22.22 22.10
N ILE A 370 0.54 -21.29 21.39
CA ILE A 370 0.28 -21.41 19.95
C ILE A 370 1.60 -21.50 19.17
N LYS A 371 2.61 -20.68 19.53
CA LYS A 371 3.93 -20.74 18.89
C LYS A 371 4.57 -22.12 19.07
N VAL A 372 4.56 -22.68 20.29
CA VAL A 372 5.14 -24.00 20.58
C VAL A 372 4.40 -25.12 19.83
N LEU A 373 3.07 -25.08 19.79
CA LEU A 373 2.24 -26.10 19.12
C LEU A 373 2.24 -26.01 17.59
N THR A 374 2.82 -24.94 17.02
CA THR A 374 2.86 -24.72 15.56
C THR A 374 4.27 -24.78 14.96
N ILE A 375 5.30 -25.01 15.79
CA ILE A 375 6.62 -25.52 15.39
C ILE A 375 6.47 -27.01 15.11
#